data_AF-A0A966G345-F1
#
_entry.id   AF-A0A966G345-F1
#
_cell.length_a   1.000
_cell.length_b   1.000
_cell.length_c   1.000
_cell.angle_alpha   90.00
_cell.angle_beta   90.00
_cell.angle_gamma   90.00
#
_symmetry.space_group_name_H-M   'P 1'
#
loop_
_entity.id
_entity.type
_entity.pdbx_description
1 polymer ?
#
loop_
_entity_poly.entity_id
_entity_poly.type
_entity_poly.pdbx_seq_one_letter_code
_entity_poly.pdbx_strand_id
1 'polypeptide(L)' 'MTIYVTREGDKLAADSPLELVEKLQQCQGRMAETRQDFMTRMAAQMVASQGVTVPITDPENFIAELIHNDFLSVVDSIDG' A
#
# COMPACT_ATOMS: atom_id res chain seq x y z
N MET A 1 6.25 -7.11 -13.17
CA MET A 1 4.88 -6.99 -12.65
C MET A 1 4.67 -7.87 -11.43
N THR A 2 4.21 -7.29 -10.33
CA THR A 2 3.88 -8.01 -9.09
C THR A 2 2.40 -7.86 -8.80
N ILE A 3 1.76 -8.95 -8.39
CA ILE A 3 0.35 -8.98 -8.00
C ILE A 3 0.26 -8.90 -6.48
N TYR A 4 -0.50 -7.92 -6.01
CA TYR A 4 -0.80 -7.68 -4.61
C TYR A 4 -2.29 -7.90 -4.35
N VAL A 5 -2.61 -8.32 -3.13
CA VAL A 5 -3.98 -8.46 -2.65
C VAL A 5 -4.15 -7.61 -1.40
N THR A 6 -5.13 -6.71 -1.39
CA THR A 6 -5.49 -5.96 -0.19
C THR A 6 -6.18 -6.89 0.81
N ARG A 7 -6.19 -6.52 2.08
CA ARG A 7 -6.95 -7.24 3.11
C ARG A 7 -8.45 -7.38 2.79
N GLU A 8 -8.99 -6.47 1.99
CA GLU A 8 -10.39 -6.46 1.54
C GLU A 8 -10.64 -7.43 0.36
N GLY A 9 -9.57 -7.98 -0.22
CA GLY A 9 -9.62 -8.95 -1.33
C GLY A 9 -9.39 -8.35 -2.72
N ASP A 10 -9.09 -7.05 -2.82
CA ASP A 10 -8.82 -6.39 -4.09
C ASP A 10 -7.46 -6.81 -4.65
N LYS A 11 -7.44 -7.16 -5.93
CA LYS A 11 -6.23 -7.55 -6.66
C LYS A 11 -5.65 -6.35 -7.40
N LEU A 12 -4.40 -6.00 -7.08
CA LEU A 12 -3.66 -4.90 -7.70
C LEU A 12 -2.40 -5.45 -8.35
N ALA A 13 -2.30 -5.32 -9.67
CA ALA A 13 -1.04 -5.55 -10.37
C ALA A 13 -0.28 -4.23 -10.48
N ALA A 14 1.00 -4.21 -10.13
CA ALA A 14 1.85 -3.04 -10.26
C ALA A 14 3.27 -3.44 -10.69
N ASP A 15 3.89 -2.62 -11.54
CA ASP A 15 5.27 -2.76 -11.99
C ASP A 15 6.26 -1.99 -11.12
N SER A 16 5.75 -1.09 -10.27
CA SER A 16 6.59 -0.37 -9.30
C SER A 16 5.85 -0.09 -7.98
N PRO A 17 6.61 0.14 -6.89
CA PRO A 17 6.08 0.66 -5.63
C PRO A 17 5.21 1.90 -5.80
N LEU A 18 5.66 2.84 -6.65
CA LEU A 18 4.93 4.07 -6.92
C LEU A 18 3.55 3.79 -7.52
N GLU A 19 3.51 2.97 -8.56
CA GLU A 19 2.27 2.59 -9.25
C GLU A 19 1.32 1.86 -8.29
N LEU A 20 1.85 1.02 -7.39
CA LEU A 20 1.01 0.34 -6.40
C LEU A 20 0.33 1.32 -5.44
N VAL A 21 1.05 2.34 -4.96
CA VAL A 21 0.47 3.37 -4.10
C VAL A 21 -0.62 4.14 -4.82
N GLU A 22 -0.43 4.47 -6.11
CA GLU A 22 -1.44 5.13 -6.93
C GLU A 22 -2.70 4.26 -7.06
N LYS A 23 -2.54 2.94 -7.29
CA LYS A 23 -3.67 2.01 -7.37
C LYS A 23 -4.40 1.85 -6.03
N LEU A 24 -3.67 1.77 -4.92
CA LEU A 24 -4.27 1.75 -3.58
C LEU A 24 -5.09 3.03 -3.32
N GLN A 25 -4.56 4.18 -3.73
CA GLN A 25 -5.25 5.46 -3.64
C GLN A 25 -6.50 5.50 -4.52
N GLN A 26 -6.47 4.91 -5.71
CA GLN A 26 -7.62 4.74 -6.61
C GLN A 26 -8.70 3.86 -5.98
N CYS A 27 -8.31 2.70 -5.45
CA CYS A 27 -9.22 1.75 -4.79
C CYS A 27 -9.97 2.39 -3.62
N GLN A 28 -9.30 3.26 -2.85
CA GLN A 28 -9.95 3.99 -1.75
C GLN A 28 -10.72 5.25 -2.19
N GLY A 29 -10.81 5.54 -3.49
CA GLY A 29 -11.51 6.71 -4.03
C GLY A 29 -10.85 8.05 -3.68
N ARG A 30 -9.53 8.07 -3.46
CA ARG A 30 -8.80 9.22 -2.90
C ARG A 30 -7.89 9.93 -3.89
N MET A 31 -8.24 9.91 -5.17
CA MET A 31 -7.42 10.50 -6.24
C MET A 31 -7.14 12.01 -6.11
N ALA A 32 -7.90 12.73 -5.30
CA ALA A 32 -7.67 14.14 -5.02
C ALA A 32 -6.59 14.40 -3.95
N GLU A 33 -6.22 13.39 -3.15
CA GLU A 33 -5.16 13.50 -2.14
C GLU A 33 -3.78 13.47 -2.82
N THR A 34 -2.79 14.14 -2.22
CA THR A 34 -1.41 13.86 -2.65
C THR A 34 -1.01 12.48 -2.16
N ARG A 35 -0.07 11.84 -2.87
CA ARG A 35 0.47 10.54 -2.46
C ARG A 35 1.02 10.57 -1.03
N GLN A 36 1.70 11.65 -0.63
CA GLN A 36 2.24 11.77 0.72
C GLN A 36 1.13 11.83 1.77
N ASP A 37 0.06 12.57 1.50
CA ASP A 37 -1.10 12.66 2.41
C ASP A 37 -1.80 11.31 2.52
N PHE A 38 -1.95 10.60 1.40
CA PHE A 38 -2.53 9.26 1.37
C PHE A 38 -1.71 8.27 2.23
N MET A 39 -0.39 8.20 2.02
CA MET A 39 0.50 7.34 2.80
C MET A 39 0.48 7.71 4.29
N THR A 40 0.49 9.01 4.61
CA THR A 40 0.45 9.52 5.99
C THR A 40 -0.85 9.11 6.69
N ARG A 41 -1.98 9.26 6.00
CA ARG A 41 -3.29 8.87 6.51
C ARG A 41 -3.38 7.36 6.74
N MET A 42 -2.88 6.55 5.79
CA MET A 42 -2.85 5.10 5.96
C MET A 42 -1.94 4.68 7.13
N ALA A 43 -0.75 5.27 7.25
CA ALA A 43 0.12 5.05 8.40
C ALA A 43 -0.57 5.39 9.72
N ALA A 44 -1.27 6.53 9.80
CA ALA A 44 -2.06 6.89 10.98
C ALA A 44 -3.19 5.88 11.27
N GLN A 45 -3.83 5.31 10.25
CA GLN A 45 -4.83 4.25 10.41
C GLN A 45 -4.21 2.95 10.92
N MET A 46 -3.01 2.59 10.47
CA MET A 46 -2.27 1.42 10.96
C MET A 46 -1.87 1.60 12.44
N VAL A 47 -1.40 2.79 12.82
CA VAL A 47 -1.13 3.15 14.22
C VAL A 47 -2.42 3.02 15.05
N ALA A 48 -3.53 3.57 14.57
CA ALA A 48 -4.79 3.56 15.32
C ALA A 48 -5.42 2.16 15.44
N SER A 49 -5.23 1.29 14.43
CA SER A 49 -5.84 -0.04 14.39
C SER A 49 -4.98 -1.13 15.02
N GLN A 50 -3.65 -1.04 14.89
CA GLN A 50 -2.72 -2.08 15.32
C GLN A 50 -1.65 -1.59 16.30
N GLY A 51 -1.56 -0.28 16.57
CA GLY A 51 -0.51 0.30 17.41
C GLY A 51 0.86 0.38 16.74
N VAL A 52 0.92 0.18 15.42
CA VAL A 52 2.18 0.09 14.67
C VAL A 52 2.55 1.43 14.03
N THR A 53 3.74 1.93 14.34
CA THR A 53 4.31 3.12 13.71
C THR A 53 4.95 2.74 12.39
N VAL A 54 4.35 3.20 11.28
CA VAL A 54 4.85 2.94 9.94
C VAL A 54 5.72 4.12 9.47
N PRO A 55 7.02 3.93 9.22
CA PRO A 55 7.87 4.97 8.64
C PRO A 55 7.44 5.26 7.19
N ILE A 56 7.05 6.51 6.95
CA ILE A 56 6.54 7.03 5.67
C ILE A 56 7.62 7.86 4.96
N THR A 57 8.81 7.26 4.78
CA THR A 57 9.95 7.91 4.13
C THR A 57 9.88 7.83 2.61
N ASP A 58 9.36 6.73 2.08
CA ASP A 58 9.31 6.42 0.65
C ASP A 58 8.27 5.31 0.36
N PRO A 59 7.82 5.17 -0.90
CA PRO A 59 6.82 4.17 -1.28
C PRO A 59 7.24 2.72 -1.03
N GLU A 60 8.54 2.40 -1.09
CA GLU A 60 9.03 1.03 -0.89
C GLU A 60 8.86 0.61 0.56
N ASN A 61 9.35 1.44 1.49
CA ASN A 61 9.17 1.22 2.92
C ASN A 61 7.70 1.19 3.31
N PHE A 62 6.89 2.10 2.77
CA PHE A 62 5.44 2.09 3.03
C PHE A 62 4.78 0.77 2.61
N ILE A 63 5.12 0.23 1.44
CA ILE A 63 4.57 -1.05 0.96
C ILE A 63 5.09 -2.22 1.79
N ALA A 64 6.38 -2.23 2.13
CA ALA A 64 6.96 -3.25 2.99
C ALA A 64 6.21 -3.32 4.33
N GLU A 65 5.88 -2.17 4.91
CA GLU A 65 5.10 -2.07 6.14
C GLU A 65 3.65 -2.53 5.97
N LEU A 66 2.99 -2.19 4.85
CA LEU A 66 1.66 -2.73 4.55
C LEU A 66 1.66 -4.25 4.47
N ILE A 67 2.72 -4.84 3.89
CA ILE A 67 2.88 -6.29 3.80
C ILE A 67 3.18 -6.90 5.16
N HIS A 68 4.10 -6.30 5.92
CA HIS A 68 4.49 -6.77 7.25
C HIS A 68 3.31 -6.79 8.23
N ASN A 69 2.38 -5.84 8.08
CA ASN A 69 1.23 -5.67 8.97
C ASN A 69 -0.08 -6.27 8.41
N ASP A 70 0.00 -7.18 7.45
CA ASP A 70 -1.13 -7.91 6.84
C ASP A 70 -2.22 -7.02 6.19
N PHE A 71 -1.88 -5.78 5.81
CA PHE A 71 -2.77 -4.91 5.03
C PHE A 71 -2.69 -5.19 3.54
N LEU A 72 -1.57 -5.76 3.10
CA LEU A 72 -1.28 -6.11 1.72
C LEU A 72 -0.57 -7.47 1.69
N SER A 73 -0.85 -8.29 0.68
CA SER A 73 -0.16 -9.57 0.49
C SER A 73 0.35 -9.68 -0.93
N VAL A 74 1.56 -10.21 -1.11
CA VAL A 74 2.12 -10.49 -2.44
C VAL A 74 1.65 -11.88 -2.86
N VAL A 75 1.01 -11.96 -4.03
CA VAL A 75 0.47 -13.23 -4.56
C VAL A 75 1.40 -13.85 -5.58
N ASP A 76 2.04 -13.03 -6.42
CA ASP A 76 2.92 -13.52 -7.47
C ASP A 76 3.86 -12.40 -7.95
N SER A 77 5.15 -12.69 -8.08
CA SER A 77 6.07 -11.90 -8.89
C SER A 77 6.15 -12.61 -10.23
N ILE A 78 5.49 -12.07 -11.26
CA ILE A 78 5.65 -12.61 -12.60
C ILE A 78 7.04 -12.16 -13.06
N ASP A 79 8.04 -13.00 -12.80
CA ASP A 79 9.36 -12.93 -13.40
C ASP A 79 9.16 -13.13 -14.91
N GLY A 80 9.36 -12.05 -15.67
CA GLY A 80 9.31 -12.05 -17.12
C GLY A 80 10.52 -12.71 -17.75
#